data_AF-A0A0D5C1W6-F1
#
_entry.id   AF-A0A0D5C1W6-F1
#
_cell.length_a   1.000
_cell.length_b   1.000
_cell.length_c   1.000
_cell.angle_alpha   90.00
_cell.angle_beta   90.00
_cell.angle_gamma   90.00
#
_symmetry.space_group_name_H-M   'P 1'
#
loop_
_entity.id
_entity.type
_entity.pdbx_description
1 polymer ?
#
loop_
_entity_poly.entity_id
_entity_poly.type
_entity_poly.pdbx_seq_one_letter_code
_entity_poly.pdbx_strand_id
1 'polypeptide(L)'
;MKTRLLIIFACMFVLLFGYSQHVTAICMENPDWPDAPCYAIRANNPGEMYERNDWVPYYDYKGEEFMESKKTELLEAIKEKRLDEWRREGPDSQHNNVFMYYYTQGEIPHEDGKFYEQHKQEEVTAYYVASLSEGYVPVGSASVHFVLILIPVVALTAFVIWRKRK
;
A
#
# COMPACT_ATOMS: atom_id res chain seq x y z
N MET A 1 -9.49 -35.10 -33.09
CA MET A 1 -10.11 -34.10 -32.17
C MET A 1 -9.43 -33.99 -30.81
N LYS A 2 -8.99 -35.10 -30.17
CA LYS A 2 -8.45 -35.08 -28.80
C LYS A 2 -7.13 -34.28 -28.62
N THR A 3 -6.23 -34.34 -29.59
CA THR A 3 -4.94 -33.62 -29.55
C THR A 3 -5.07 -32.11 -29.73
N ARG A 4 -6.00 -31.64 -30.56
CA ARG A 4 -6.25 -30.20 -30.76
C ARG A 4 -6.83 -29.52 -29.51
N LEU A 5 -7.69 -30.22 -28.78
CA LEU A 5 -8.26 -29.74 -27.51
C LEU A 5 -7.20 -29.65 -26.39
N LEU A 6 -6.27 -30.61 -26.33
CA LEU A 6 -5.15 -30.60 -25.37
C LEU A 6 -4.22 -29.40 -25.58
N ILE A 7 -3.93 -29.06 -26.83
CA ILE A 7 -3.09 -27.89 -27.17
C ILE A 7 -3.78 -26.59 -26.75
N ILE A 8 -5.08 -26.45 -27.03
CA ILE A 8 -5.86 -25.27 -26.63
C ILE A 8 -5.87 -25.13 -25.10
N PHE A 9 -6.06 -26.23 -24.37
CA PHE A 9 -6.06 -26.24 -22.91
C PHE A 9 -4.69 -25.87 -22.32
N ALA A 10 -3.60 -26.38 -22.91
CA ALA A 10 -2.24 -26.05 -22.50
C ALA A 10 -1.90 -24.57 -22.76
N CYS A 11 -2.28 -24.03 -23.91
CA CYS A 11 -2.08 -22.60 -24.22
C CYS A 11 -2.88 -21.69 -23.29
N MET A 12 -4.14 -22.03 -22.99
CA MET A 12 -4.93 -21.29 -22.00
C MET A 12 -4.32 -21.36 -20.61
N PHE A 13 -3.80 -22.51 -20.20
CA PHE A 13 -3.16 -22.66 -18.89
C PHE A 13 -1.90 -21.78 -18.79
N VAL A 14 -1.04 -21.77 -19.81
CA VAL A 14 0.16 -20.90 -19.83
C VAL A 14 -0.22 -19.41 -19.86
N LEU A 15 -1.27 -19.02 -20.57
CA LEU A 15 -1.75 -17.64 -20.58
C LEU A 15 -2.39 -17.21 -19.25
N LEU A 16 -3.08 -18.13 -18.56
CA LEU A 16 -3.73 -17.86 -17.27
C LEU A 16 -2.75 -17.83 -16.09
N PHE A 17 -1.68 -18.63 -16.14
CA PHE A 17 -0.73 -18.79 -15.02
C PHE A 17 0.67 -18.23 -15.29
N GLY A 18 0.98 -17.82 -16.52
CA GLY A 18 2.33 -17.36 -16.91
C GLY A 18 2.66 -15.91 -16.57
N TYR A 19 1.68 -15.12 -16.11
CA TYR A 19 1.84 -13.69 -15.82
C TYR A 19 1.70 -13.37 -14.33
N SER A 20 2.45 -14.04 -13.46
CA SER A 20 2.70 -13.52 -12.11
C SER A 20 3.88 -12.55 -12.16
N GLN A 21 3.63 -11.28 -12.49
CA GLN A 21 4.65 -10.23 -12.34
C GLN A 21 4.77 -9.89 -10.86
N HIS A 22 5.68 -10.57 -10.17
CA HIS A 22 6.05 -10.20 -8.80
C HIS A 22 6.95 -8.97 -8.85
N VAL A 23 6.39 -7.80 -8.52
CA VAL A 23 7.17 -6.60 -8.27
C VAL A 23 7.60 -6.63 -6.81
N THR A 24 8.85 -7.00 -6.55
CA THR A 24 9.46 -6.82 -5.23
C THR A 24 9.86 -5.36 -5.08
N ALA A 25 9.05 -4.59 -4.36
CA ALA A 25 9.45 -3.26 -3.92
C ALA A 25 10.51 -3.41 -2.81
N ILE A 26 11.71 -2.91 -3.07
CA ILE A 26 12.81 -2.85 -2.10
C ILE A 26 12.80 -1.44 -1.51
N CYS A 27 12.84 -1.36 -0.19
CA CYS A 27 12.96 -0.11 0.55
C CYS A 27 14.27 0.58 0.18
N MET A 28 14.21 1.86 -0.14
CA MET A 28 15.43 2.65 -0.30
C MET A 28 16.09 2.79 1.08
N GLU A 29 17.40 2.61 1.13
CA GLU A 29 18.18 2.84 2.34
C GLU A 29 17.99 4.29 2.80
N ASN A 30 17.76 4.48 4.11
CA ASN A 30 17.60 5.79 4.73
C ASN A 30 18.86 6.08 5.56
N PRO A 31 19.82 6.87 5.04
CA PRO A 31 21.10 7.05 5.71
C PRO A 31 20.99 7.85 7.01
N ASP A 32 19.95 8.68 7.16
CA ASP A 32 19.67 9.41 8.40
C ASP A 32 19.19 8.49 9.53
N TRP A 33 18.41 7.45 9.19
CA TRP A 33 17.88 6.47 10.14
C TRP A 33 17.71 5.08 9.51
N PRO A 34 18.65 4.14 9.76
CA PRO A 34 18.64 2.81 9.14
C PRO A 34 17.40 1.96 9.45
N ASP A 35 16.75 2.18 10.60
CA ASP A 35 15.56 1.44 11.02
C ASP A 35 14.25 2.12 10.61
N ALA A 36 14.31 3.12 9.72
CA ALA A 36 13.12 3.85 9.28
C ALA A 36 12.07 2.92 8.66
N PRO A 37 10.79 3.07 9.03
CA PRO A 37 9.74 2.19 8.52
C PRO A 37 9.55 2.40 7.01
N CYS A 38 9.28 1.30 6.34
CA CYS A 38 9.10 1.28 4.90
C CYS A 38 7.76 0.67 4.51
N TYR A 39 6.88 1.53 4.01
CA TYR A 39 5.55 1.13 3.56
C TYR A 39 5.59 0.92 2.05
N ALA A 40 5.88 -0.31 1.64
CA ALA A 40 6.15 -0.65 0.25
C ALA A 40 4.97 -0.42 -0.72
N ILE A 41 3.70 -0.38 -0.23
CA ILE A 41 2.50 -0.17 -1.06
C ILE A 41 1.36 0.42 -0.19
N ARG A 42 0.61 1.40 -0.71
CA ARG A 42 -0.57 2.03 -0.06
C ARG A 42 -1.62 1.04 0.48
N ALA A 43 -1.73 -0.14 -0.13
CA ALA A 43 -2.70 -1.18 0.25
C ALA A 43 -2.24 -2.09 1.40
N ASN A 44 -0.96 -2.05 1.79
CA ASN A 44 -0.38 -2.84 2.89
C ASN A 44 0.05 -1.96 4.07
N ASN A 45 -0.54 -0.77 4.19
CA ASN A 45 -0.24 0.09 5.33
C ASN A 45 -0.81 -0.57 6.60
N PRO A 46 0.00 -0.82 7.66
CA PRO A 46 -0.45 -1.59 8.82
C PRO A 46 -1.56 -0.90 9.62
N GLY A 47 -1.94 0.31 9.23
CA GLY A 47 -2.99 1.13 9.83
C GLY A 47 -2.38 2.30 10.58
N GLU A 48 -3.20 3.33 10.80
CA GLU A 48 -2.77 4.60 11.38
C GLU A 48 -1.98 4.43 12.69
N MET A 49 -2.50 3.60 13.60
CA MET A 49 -1.88 3.34 14.90
C MET A 49 -0.51 2.67 14.76
N TYR A 50 -0.35 1.74 13.82
CA TYR A 50 0.93 1.08 13.59
C TYR A 50 1.95 2.05 13.01
N GLU A 51 1.55 2.85 12.02
CA GLU A 51 2.45 3.85 11.44
C GLU A 51 2.89 4.89 12.48
N ARG A 52 1.97 5.34 13.34
CA ARG A 52 2.31 6.25 14.44
C ARG A 52 3.34 5.62 15.38
N ASN A 53 3.17 4.34 15.73
CA ASN A 53 4.07 3.62 16.63
C ASN A 53 5.44 3.34 15.99
N ASP A 54 5.49 3.06 14.70
CA ASP A 54 6.72 2.78 13.97
C ASP A 54 7.65 4.00 13.92
N TRP A 55 7.11 5.22 13.99
CA TRP A 55 7.91 6.45 14.04
C TRP A 55 8.36 6.85 15.44
N VAL A 56 7.77 6.32 16.53
CA VAL A 56 8.15 6.68 17.91
C VAL A 56 9.65 6.51 18.18
N PRO A 57 10.31 5.40 17.81
CA PRO A 57 11.74 5.20 18.09
C PRO A 57 12.67 6.23 17.44
N TYR A 58 12.22 6.95 16.40
CA TYR A 58 13.02 7.98 15.75
C TYR A 58 13.38 9.12 16.71
N TYR A 59 12.44 9.51 17.58
CA TYR A 59 12.67 10.58 18.54
C TYR A 59 13.78 10.20 19.52
N ASP A 60 13.74 8.98 20.04
CA ASP A 60 14.76 8.46 20.95
C ASP A 60 16.12 8.29 20.25
N TYR A 61 16.11 7.86 18.98
CA TYR A 61 17.32 7.68 18.18
C TYR A 61 18.05 9.01 17.91
N LYS A 62 17.30 10.09 17.62
CA LYS A 62 17.87 11.41 17.36
C LYS A 62 18.15 12.22 18.62
N GLY A 63 17.34 12.03 19.65
CA GLY A 63 17.38 12.78 20.90
C GLY A 63 16.52 14.05 20.88
N GLU A 64 16.02 14.39 22.07
CA GLU A 64 15.10 15.50 22.34
C GLU A 64 15.62 16.85 21.81
N GLU A 65 16.86 17.23 22.14
CA GLU A 65 17.43 18.52 21.74
C GLU A 65 17.40 18.72 20.21
N PHE A 66 17.80 17.68 19.47
CA PHE A 66 17.77 17.70 18.01
C PHE A 66 16.33 17.80 17.49
N MET A 67 15.44 16.96 18.02
CA MET A 67 14.04 16.87 17.55
C MET A 67 13.27 18.16 17.80
N GLU A 68 13.44 18.80 18.96
CA GLU A 68 12.76 20.06 19.29
C GLU A 68 13.37 21.25 18.52
N SER A 69 14.69 21.26 18.31
CA SER A 69 15.33 22.26 17.44
C SER A 69 14.76 22.17 16.01
N LYS A 70 14.69 20.97 15.44
CA LYS A 70 14.17 20.78 14.09
C LYS A 70 12.66 20.99 13.98
N LYS A 71 11.90 20.72 15.04
CA LYS A 71 10.49 21.10 15.13
C LYS A 71 10.30 22.61 14.97
N THR A 72 11.18 23.40 15.59
CA THR A 72 11.12 24.86 15.51
C THR A 72 11.35 25.33 14.07
N GLU A 73 12.39 24.81 13.40
CA GLU A 73 12.66 25.10 11.98
C GLU A 73 11.49 24.67 11.07
N LEU A 74 10.91 23.49 11.35
CA LEU A 74 9.77 22.94 10.61
C LEU A 74 8.53 23.82 10.74
N LEU A 75 8.20 24.29 11.95
CA LEU A 75 7.08 25.19 12.18
C LEU A 75 7.26 26.54 11.48
N GLU A 76 8.49 27.06 11.45
CA GLU A 76 8.83 28.25 10.68
C GLU A 76 8.64 28.01 9.18
N ALA A 77 9.13 26.88 8.65
CA ALA A 77 8.95 26.52 7.25
C ALA A 77 7.47 26.37 6.85
N ILE A 78 6.62 25.82 7.73
CA ILE A 78 5.17 25.75 7.51
C ILE A 78 4.56 27.16 7.46
N LYS A 79 4.91 28.02 8.42
CA LYS A 79 4.43 29.40 8.48
C LYS A 79 4.81 30.21 7.23
N GLU A 80 6.01 29.98 6.72
CA GLU A 80 6.56 30.62 5.52
C GLU A 80 6.11 29.96 4.21
N LYS A 81 5.33 28.87 4.27
CA LYS A 81 4.89 28.08 3.11
C LYS A 81 6.04 27.50 2.28
N ARG A 82 7.14 27.12 2.94
CA ARG A 82 8.33 26.52 2.34
C ARG A 82 8.60 25.09 2.83
N LEU A 83 7.57 24.39 3.30
CA LEU A 83 7.70 23.04 3.85
C LEU A 83 8.36 22.04 2.87
N ASP A 84 7.93 22.01 1.61
CA ASP A 84 8.51 21.14 0.57
C ASP A 84 9.99 21.44 0.32
N GLU A 85 10.38 22.71 0.33
CA GLU A 85 11.79 23.13 0.23
C GLU A 85 12.58 22.66 1.45
N TRP A 86 12.12 22.97 2.66
CA TRP A 86 12.78 22.58 3.90
C TRP A 86 12.98 21.07 3.99
N ARG A 87 11.98 20.26 3.60
CA ARG A 87 12.06 18.79 3.59
C ARG A 87 13.17 18.25 2.69
N ARG A 88 13.51 18.97 1.61
CA ARG A 88 14.57 18.60 0.64
C ARG A 88 15.96 19.10 1.02
N GLU A 89 16.06 20.10 1.88
CA GLU A 89 17.34 20.71 2.28
C GLU A 89 18.13 19.87 3.30
N GLY A 90 17.46 18.97 4.03
CA GLY A 90 18.08 18.17 5.07
C GLY A 90 19.06 17.14 4.52
N PRO A 91 20.26 16.97 5.12
CA PRO A 91 21.20 15.93 4.72
C PRO A 91 20.53 14.56 4.88
N ASP A 92 20.80 13.64 3.96
CA ASP A 92 20.40 12.24 4.07
C ASP A 92 18.90 11.99 4.37
N SER A 93 18.02 12.91 3.94
CA SER A 93 16.57 12.89 4.21
C SER A 93 16.17 13.20 5.66
N GLN A 94 17.08 13.74 6.47
CA GLN A 94 16.85 14.08 7.88
C GLN A 94 15.60 14.94 8.10
N HIS A 95 15.47 16.04 7.36
CA HIS A 95 14.32 16.94 7.49
C HIS A 95 13.01 16.21 7.12
N ASN A 96 13.05 15.34 6.11
CA ASN A 96 11.90 14.52 5.77
C ASN A 96 11.52 13.55 6.89
N ASN A 97 12.48 12.90 7.56
CA ASN A 97 12.20 12.00 8.69
C ASN A 97 11.60 12.76 9.88
N VAL A 98 12.13 13.95 10.22
CA VAL A 98 11.55 14.82 11.24
C VAL A 98 10.12 15.22 10.89
N PHE A 99 9.87 15.60 9.63
CA PHE A 99 8.53 15.88 9.14
C PHE A 99 7.62 14.66 9.33
N MET A 100 8.04 13.48 8.87
CA MET A 100 7.24 12.25 8.97
C MET A 100 6.90 11.90 10.42
N TYR A 101 7.84 12.08 11.35
CA TYR A 101 7.60 11.91 12.78
C TYR A 101 6.46 12.83 13.26
N TYR A 102 6.64 14.15 13.20
CA TYR A 102 5.66 15.08 13.76
C TYR A 102 4.32 15.03 13.01
N TYR A 103 4.35 14.75 11.71
CA TYR A 103 3.17 14.57 10.90
C TYR A 103 2.37 13.34 11.34
N THR A 104 3.00 12.17 11.45
CA THR A 104 2.33 10.93 11.90
C THR A 104 1.85 11.00 13.35
N GLN A 105 2.51 11.81 14.20
CA GLN A 105 2.02 12.11 15.55
C GLN A 105 0.82 13.08 15.57
N GLY A 106 0.45 13.67 14.43
CA GLY A 106 -0.65 14.63 14.32
C GLY A 106 -0.33 16.00 14.89
N GLU A 107 0.95 16.32 15.09
CA GLU A 107 1.38 17.60 15.67
C GLU A 107 1.48 18.72 14.63
N ILE A 108 1.69 18.36 13.37
CA ILE A 108 1.77 19.31 12.26
C ILE A 108 0.88 18.86 11.08
N PRO A 109 0.43 19.81 10.24
CA PRO A 109 -0.24 19.48 8.99
C PRO A 109 0.77 19.16 7.87
N HIS A 110 0.27 18.51 6.82
CA HIS A 110 0.91 18.41 5.52
C HIS A 110 0.83 19.76 4.77
N GLU A 111 1.48 19.85 3.61
CA GLU A 111 1.53 21.05 2.74
C GLU A 111 0.16 21.55 2.28
N ASP A 112 -0.84 20.67 2.20
CA ASP A 112 -2.22 21.00 1.85
C ASP A 112 -3.06 21.43 3.07
N GLY A 113 -2.42 21.57 4.24
CA GLY A 113 -3.03 21.97 5.49
C GLY A 113 -3.76 20.85 6.24
N LYS A 114 -3.76 19.62 5.71
CA LYS A 114 -4.45 18.48 6.34
C LYS A 114 -3.56 17.77 7.34
N PHE A 115 -4.15 17.30 8.42
CA PHE A 115 -3.47 16.46 9.39
C PHE A 115 -3.50 14.99 8.96
N TYR A 116 -2.62 14.20 9.56
CA TYR A 116 -2.41 12.80 9.23
C TYR A 116 -3.69 11.95 9.21
N GLU A 117 -4.54 12.08 10.23
CA GLU A 117 -5.83 11.37 10.31
C GLU A 117 -6.75 11.70 9.13
N GLN A 118 -6.76 12.97 8.69
CA GLN A 118 -7.57 13.42 7.56
C GLN A 118 -7.08 12.82 6.25
N HIS A 119 -5.75 12.80 6.03
CA HIS A 119 -5.16 12.11 4.87
C HIS A 119 -5.50 10.62 4.87
N LYS A 120 -5.39 9.94 6.01
CA LYS A 120 -5.74 8.51 6.11
C LYS A 120 -7.19 8.24 5.77
N GLN A 121 -8.11 9.05 6.28
CA GLN A 121 -9.52 8.89 5.98
C GLN A 121 -9.82 9.10 4.49
N GLU A 122 -9.18 10.07 3.86
CA GLU A 122 -9.32 10.34 2.43
C GLU A 122 -8.69 9.24 1.56
N GLU A 123 -7.52 8.71 1.94
CA GLU A 123 -6.87 7.60 1.24
C GLU A 123 -7.74 6.34 1.27
N VAL A 124 -8.29 6.00 2.44
CA VAL A 124 -9.21 4.88 2.59
C VAL A 124 -10.44 5.07 1.69
N THR A 125 -11.03 6.27 1.72
CA THR A 125 -12.20 6.60 0.90
C THR A 125 -11.89 6.50 -0.60
N ALA A 126 -10.77 7.06 -1.04
CA ALA A 126 -10.33 7.04 -2.42
C ALA A 126 -10.06 5.59 -2.91
N TYR A 127 -9.45 4.75 -2.06
CA TYR A 127 -9.23 3.34 -2.36
C TYR A 127 -10.55 2.59 -2.58
N TYR A 128 -11.53 2.76 -1.69
CA TYR A 128 -12.85 2.13 -1.85
C TYR A 128 -13.55 2.63 -3.12
N VAL A 129 -13.54 3.95 -3.39
CA VAL A 129 -14.15 4.51 -4.60
C VAL A 129 -13.50 3.97 -5.87
N ALA A 130 -12.16 3.92 -5.93
CA ALA A 130 -11.43 3.37 -7.07
C ALA A 130 -11.76 1.89 -7.28
N SER A 131 -11.74 1.09 -6.21
CA SER A 131 -12.06 -0.35 -6.26
C SER A 131 -13.49 -0.60 -6.81
N LEU A 132 -14.46 0.20 -6.37
CA LEU A 132 -15.84 0.13 -6.88
C LEU A 132 -15.94 0.55 -8.35
N SER A 133 -15.23 1.59 -8.77
CA SER A 133 -15.24 2.06 -10.16
C SER A 133 -14.62 1.08 -11.16
N GLU A 134 -13.64 0.29 -10.72
CA GLU A 134 -12.96 -0.71 -11.54
C GLU A 134 -13.67 -2.08 -11.51
N GLY A 135 -14.81 -2.19 -10.81
CA GLY A 135 -15.51 -3.47 -10.59
C GLY A 135 -14.75 -4.46 -9.71
N TYR A 136 -13.66 -4.01 -9.09
CA TYR A 136 -12.85 -4.77 -8.15
C TYR A 136 -13.47 -4.63 -6.76
N VAL A 137 -14.37 -5.53 -6.38
CA VAL A 137 -14.81 -5.58 -4.98
C VAL A 137 -13.63 -6.10 -4.16
N PRO A 138 -13.08 -5.34 -3.18
CA PRO A 138 -11.98 -5.81 -2.36
C PRO A 138 -12.56 -6.76 -1.29
N VAL A 139 -13.06 -7.91 -1.72
CA VAL A 139 -13.37 -9.04 -0.85
C VAL A 139 -12.28 -10.06 -1.11
N GLY A 140 -11.47 -10.37 -0.08
CA GLY A 140 -10.35 -11.31 -0.08
C GLY A 140 -10.28 -12.18 -1.34
N SER A 141 -9.39 -11.78 -2.25
CA SER A 141 -9.30 -12.12 -3.68
C SER A 141 -9.24 -13.61 -4.02
N ALA A 142 -9.11 -14.50 -3.04
CA ALA A 142 -9.26 -15.94 -3.26
C ALA A 142 -10.74 -16.36 -3.42
N SER A 143 -11.66 -15.80 -2.63
CA SER A 143 -13.01 -16.37 -2.49
C SER A 143 -13.90 -16.23 -3.73
N VAL A 144 -13.88 -15.09 -4.41
CA VAL A 144 -14.76 -14.82 -5.56
C VAL A 144 -14.29 -15.54 -6.82
N HIS A 145 -12.98 -15.60 -7.07
CA HIS A 145 -12.43 -16.36 -8.20
C HIS A 145 -12.65 -17.87 -8.03
N PHE A 146 -12.55 -18.41 -6.81
CA PHE A 146 -12.90 -19.80 -6.54
C PHE A 146 -14.38 -20.09 -6.84
N VAL A 147 -15.30 -19.19 -6.47
CA VAL A 147 -16.74 -19.37 -6.73
C VAL A 147 -17.05 -19.30 -8.24
N LEU A 148 -16.46 -18.35 -8.97
CA LEU A 148 -16.69 -18.20 -10.41
C LEU A 148 -16.10 -19.37 -11.24
N ILE A 149 -15.05 -20.03 -10.75
CA ILE A 149 -14.50 -21.25 -11.37
C ILE A 149 -15.28 -22.50 -10.97
N LEU A 150 -15.76 -22.59 -9.73
CA LEU A 150 -16.52 -23.75 -9.23
C LEU A 150 -17.87 -23.92 -9.93
N ILE A 151 -18.60 -22.83 -10.20
CA ILE A 151 -19.92 -22.89 -10.84
C ILE A 151 -19.89 -23.61 -12.21
N PRO A 152 -19.05 -23.22 -13.18
CA PRO A 152 -18.99 -23.91 -14.47
C PRO A 152 -18.46 -25.35 -14.34
N VAL A 153 -17.54 -25.63 -13.40
CA VAL A 153 -17.02 -26.99 -13.16
C VAL A 153 -18.11 -27.92 -12.60
N VAL A 154 -18.89 -27.45 -11.64
CA VAL A 154 -20.04 -28.19 -11.08
C VAL A 154 -21.14 -28.37 -12.13
N ALA A 155 -21.44 -27.35 -12.92
CA ALA A 155 -22.42 -27.46 -14.00
C ALA A 155 -22.00 -28.48 -15.07
N LEU A 156 -20.73 -28.50 -15.47
CA LEU A 156 -20.19 -29.46 -16.45
C LEU A 156 -20.21 -30.89 -15.91
N THR A 157 -19.80 -31.09 -14.66
CA THR A 157 -19.80 -32.42 -14.04
C THR A 157 -21.22 -32.96 -13.88
N ALA A 158 -22.17 -32.13 -13.44
CA ALA A 158 -23.58 -32.49 -13.37
C ALA A 158 -24.15 -32.88 -14.75
N PHE A 159 -23.82 -32.12 -15.80
CA PHE A 159 -24.24 -32.40 -17.17
C PHE A 159 -23.69 -33.73 -17.71
N VAL A 160 -22.42 -34.03 -17.45
CA VAL A 160 -21.79 -35.30 -17.87
C VAL A 160 -22.42 -36.49 -17.15
N ILE A 161 -22.68 -36.38 -15.84
CA ILE A 161 -23.35 -37.43 -15.06
C ILE A 161 -24.78 -37.66 -15.58
N TRP A 162 -25.54 -36.59 -15.81
CA TRP A 162 -26.90 -36.68 -16.34
C TRP A 162 -26.94 -37.39 -17.70
N ARG A 163 -26.02 -37.05 -18.60
CA ARG A 163 -25.96 -37.66 -19.94
C ARG A 163 -25.61 -39.16 -19.91
N LYS A 164 -24.82 -39.63 -18.93
CA LYS A 164 -24.48 -41.06 -18.78
C LYS A 164 -25.59 -41.90 -18.15
N ARG A 165 -26.59 -41.28 -17.53
CA ARG A 165 -27.75 -41.97 -16.93
C ARG A 165 -28.92 -42.14 -17.90
N LYS A 166 -28.84 -41.53 -19.09
CA LYS A 166 -29.73 -41.79 -20.23
C LYS A 166 -29.01 -42.70 -21.22
#